data_AF-A0A5S9MFF3-F1
#
_entry.id   AF-A0A5S9MFF3-F1
#
_cell.length_a   1.000
_cell.length_b   1.000
_cell.length_c   1.000
_cell.angle_alpha   90.00
_cell.angle_beta   90.00
_cell.angle_gamma   90.00
#
_symmetry.space_group_name_H-M   'P 1'
#
loop_
_entity.id
_entity.type
_entity.pdbx_description
1 polymer ?
#
loop_
_entity_poly.entity_id
_entity_poly.type
_entity_poly.pdbx_seq_one_letter_code
_entity_poly.pdbx_strand_id
1 'polypeptide(L)'
;MLDAIDENTKVVWVCNPNNPTGNHLSESELVAFLDKVPAHVLVVLDEAYFEYVRAEDFPNSLSLLHNYQNVIVLRTFSKAYGLAALRVGYGIASEELITAIEPAREPFNTSRIAQAAARAAIKDQDFIQSCRQKNEAGLKQYQDFADRFGLYIYPSQTNFVLIDFKKEMPMNCSMHY
;
A
#
# COMPACT_ATOMS: atom_id res chain seq x y z
N MET A 1 -7.73 -13.59 -7.11
CA MET A 1 -8.44 -12.30 -7.15
C MET A 1 -9.27 -12.16 -8.43
N LEU A 2 -8.67 -12.22 -9.63
CA LEU A 2 -9.42 -12.09 -10.90
C LEU A 2 -10.60 -13.07 -11.02
N ASP A 3 -10.39 -14.33 -10.66
CA ASP A 3 -11.45 -15.37 -10.76
C ASP A 3 -12.64 -15.14 -9.82
N ALA A 4 -12.50 -14.22 -8.85
CA ALA A 4 -13.57 -13.83 -7.93
C ALA A 4 -14.34 -12.57 -8.38
N ILE A 5 -13.91 -11.93 -9.48
CA ILE A 5 -14.59 -10.76 -10.05
C ILE A 5 -15.77 -11.26 -10.90
N ASP A 6 -16.96 -10.75 -10.58
CA ASP A 6 -18.22 -11.06 -11.25
C ASP A 6 -18.99 -9.76 -11.62
N GLU A 7 -20.21 -9.88 -12.15
CA GLU A 7 -21.06 -8.74 -12.51
C GLU A 7 -21.51 -7.87 -11.32
N ASN A 8 -21.43 -8.41 -10.11
CA ASN A 8 -21.83 -7.73 -8.87
C ASN A 8 -20.65 -7.00 -8.22
N THR A 9 -19.42 -7.34 -8.60
CA THR A 9 -18.20 -6.71 -8.10
C THR A 9 -18.17 -5.23 -8.48
N LYS A 10 -18.02 -4.35 -7.50
CA LYS A 10 -17.92 -2.88 -7.71
C LYS A 10 -16.56 -2.31 -7.35
N VAL A 11 -15.84 -2.96 -6.44
CA VAL A 11 -14.55 -2.52 -5.96
C VAL A 11 -13.62 -3.71 -5.82
N VAL A 12 -12.39 -3.54 -6.25
CA VAL A 12 -11.28 -4.44 -5.95
C VAL A 12 -10.20 -3.65 -5.23
N TRP A 13 -9.72 -4.19 -4.11
CA TRP A 13 -8.71 -3.55 -3.28
C TRP A 13 -7.38 -4.30 -3.40
N VAL A 14 -6.34 -3.60 -3.87
CA VAL A 14 -5.00 -4.15 -4.05
C VAL A 14 -4.05 -3.35 -3.16
N CYS A 15 -3.52 -3.99 -2.13
CA CYS A 15 -2.46 -3.41 -1.30
C CYS A 15 -1.10 -3.72 -1.94
N ASN A 16 -0.37 -2.68 -2.36
CA ASN A 16 0.95 -2.85 -2.95
C ASN A 16 1.94 -1.78 -2.44
N PRO A 17 2.91 -2.13 -1.57
CA PRO A 17 3.15 -3.45 -0.98
C PRO A 17 2.02 -3.95 -0.06
N ASN A 18 1.89 -5.27 0.06
CA ASN A 18 0.78 -5.90 0.78
C ASN A 18 0.96 -5.89 2.30
N ASN A 19 -0.15 -5.79 3.03
CA ASN A 19 -0.26 -6.06 4.46
C ASN A 19 -1.21 -7.24 4.65
N PRO A 20 -0.81 -8.36 5.29
CA PRO A 20 0.32 -8.49 6.24
C PRO A 20 1.59 -9.15 5.72
N THR A 21 1.67 -9.51 4.43
CA THR A 21 2.80 -10.33 3.93
C THR A 21 4.05 -9.54 3.60
N GLY A 22 3.93 -8.25 3.28
CA GLY A 22 5.04 -7.36 2.96
C GLY A 22 5.53 -7.40 1.51
N ASN A 23 5.13 -8.41 0.73
CA ASN A 23 5.51 -8.53 -0.68
C ASN A 23 4.87 -7.44 -1.55
N HIS A 24 5.43 -7.22 -2.73
CA HIS A 24 4.89 -6.31 -3.75
C HIS A 24 4.53 -7.07 -5.03
N LEU A 25 3.68 -6.45 -5.85
CA LEU A 25 3.49 -6.78 -7.26
C LEU A 25 4.47 -5.95 -8.09
N SER A 26 5.08 -6.58 -9.09
CA SER A 26 5.83 -5.87 -10.14
C SER A 26 4.89 -5.06 -11.04
N GLU A 27 5.44 -4.12 -11.80
CA GLU A 27 4.68 -3.37 -12.81
C GLU A 27 3.97 -4.30 -13.81
N SER A 28 4.68 -5.33 -14.27
CA SER A 28 4.13 -6.28 -15.24
C SER A 28 2.93 -7.07 -14.71
N GLU A 29 2.98 -7.49 -13.43
CA GLU A 29 1.89 -8.22 -12.79
C GLU A 29 0.68 -7.31 -12.54
N LEU A 30 0.93 -6.06 -12.12
CA LEU A 30 -0.13 -5.09 -11.91
C LEU A 30 -0.82 -4.74 -13.23
N VAL A 31 -0.08 -4.47 -14.31
CA VAL A 31 -0.64 -4.18 -15.64
C VAL A 31 -1.45 -5.38 -16.15
N ALA A 32 -0.89 -6.59 -16.08
CA ALA A 32 -1.59 -7.80 -16.52
C ALA A 32 -2.87 -8.07 -15.72
N PHE A 33 -2.92 -7.64 -14.45
CA PHE A 33 -4.12 -7.65 -13.64
C PHE A 33 -5.13 -6.60 -14.11
N LEU A 34 -4.71 -5.32 -14.21
CA LEU A 34 -5.56 -4.19 -14.60
C LEU A 34 -6.19 -4.38 -15.99
N ASP A 35 -5.45 -4.94 -16.95
CA ASP A 35 -5.95 -5.24 -18.31
C ASP A 35 -7.14 -6.20 -18.33
N LYS A 36 -7.31 -6.99 -17.27
CA LYS A 36 -8.40 -7.98 -17.15
C LYS A 36 -9.54 -7.51 -16.24
N VAL A 37 -9.33 -6.43 -15.46
CA VAL A 37 -10.38 -5.90 -14.60
C VAL A 37 -11.41 -5.16 -15.47
N PRO A 38 -12.72 -5.47 -15.37
CA PRO A 38 -13.73 -4.75 -16.10
C PRO A 38 -13.76 -3.26 -15.74
N ALA A 39 -13.93 -2.39 -16.74
CA ALA A 39 -13.89 -0.93 -16.55
C ALA A 39 -14.91 -0.36 -15.54
N HIS A 40 -15.99 -1.09 -15.25
CA HIS A 40 -17.01 -0.69 -14.27
C HIS A 40 -16.61 -1.00 -12.82
N VAL A 41 -15.53 -1.75 -12.60
CA VAL A 41 -15.02 -2.10 -11.28
C VAL A 41 -13.97 -1.07 -10.88
N LEU A 42 -14.17 -0.37 -9.77
CA LEU A 42 -13.17 0.51 -9.20
C LEU A 42 -12.00 -0.31 -8.64
N VAL A 43 -10.77 -0.02 -9.08
CA VAL A 43 -9.58 -0.60 -8.49
C VAL A 43 -8.94 0.40 -7.54
N VAL A 44 -8.86 0.03 -6.27
CA VAL A 44 -8.15 0.80 -5.25
C VAL A 44 -6.75 0.22 -5.10
N LEU A 45 -5.73 1.00 -5.47
CA LEU A 45 -4.34 0.69 -5.22
C LEU A 45 -3.90 1.35 -3.92
N ASP A 46 -3.84 0.58 -2.84
CA ASP A 46 -3.36 1.05 -1.54
C ASP A 46 -1.83 0.92 -1.47
N GLU A 47 -1.16 2.06 -1.64
CA GLU A 47 0.30 2.19 -1.57
C GLU A 47 0.74 2.78 -0.23
N ALA A 48 0.12 2.38 0.89
CA ALA A 48 0.45 2.91 2.21
C ALA A 48 1.95 2.79 2.60
N TYR A 49 2.69 1.86 1.98
CA TYR A 49 4.10 1.60 2.25
C TYR A 49 5.04 2.06 1.13
N PHE A 50 4.55 2.87 0.18
CA PHE A 50 5.30 3.33 -1.01
C PHE A 50 6.71 3.83 -0.68
N GLU A 51 6.87 4.64 0.37
CA GLU A 51 8.16 5.26 0.71
C GLU A 51 9.23 4.25 1.17
N TYR A 52 8.84 3.02 1.55
CA TYR A 52 9.76 1.96 1.96
C TYR A 52 10.20 1.05 0.82
N VAL A 53 9.56 1.15 -0.34
CA VAL A 53 9.82 0.28 -1.50
C VAL A 53 11.26 0.43 -1.97
N ARG A 54 11.92 -0.71 -2.19
CA ARG A 54 13.28 -0.82 -2.74
C ARG A 54 13.36 -1.58 -4.05
N ALA A 55 12.30 -2.30 -4.41
CA ALA A 55 12.27 -3.10 -5.61
C ALA A 55 12.29 -2.21 -6.86
N GLU A 56 13.18 -2.53 -7.80
CA GLU A 56 13.36 -1.77 -9.05
C GLU A 56 12.18 -1.97 -10.01
N ASP A 57 11.49 -3.10 -9.90
CA ASP A 57 10.33 -3.48 -10.71
C ASP A 57 8.99 -3.02 -10.12
N PHE A 58 9.01 -2.20 -9.06
CA PHE A 58 7.79 -1.67 -8.46
C PHE A 58 7.07 -0.72 -9.43
N PRO A 59 5.73 -0.82 -9.59
CA PRO A 59 5.00 -0.06 -10.58
C PRO A 59 5.11 1.46 -10.39
N ASN A 60 5.24 2.19 -11.50
CA ASN A 60 4.92 3.60 -11.51
C ASN A 60 3.40 3.81 -11.63
N SER A 61 2.68 3.53 -10.55
CA SER A 61 1.20 3.54 -10.52
C SER A 61 0.57 4.86 -10.97
N LEU A 62 1.26 5.99 -10.78
CA LEU A 62 0.76 7.29 -11.23
C LEU A 62 0.74 7.41 -12.75
N SER A 63 1.73 6.84 -13.44
CA SER A 63 1.74 6.79 -14.91
C SER A 63 0.64 5.88 -15.46
N LEU A 64 0.23 4.85 -14.71
CA LEU A 64 -0.85 3.94 -15.11
C LEU A 64 -2.23 4.63 -15.12
N LEU A 65 -2.44 5.68 -14.31
CA LEU A 65 -3.71 6.43 -14.27
C LEU A 65 -4.09 7.06 -15.62
N HIS A 66 -3.14 7.25 -16.53
CA HIS A 66 -3.44 7.70 -17.89
C HIS A 66 -4.20 6.66 -18.71
N ASN A 67 -3.95 5.37 -18.46
CA ASN A 67 -4.52 4.26 -19.21
C ASN A 67 -5.76 3.66 -18.51
N TYR A 68 -5.85 3.77 -17.18
CA TYR A 68 -6.91 3.15 -16.40
C TYR A 68 -7.71 4.19 -15.60
N GLN A 69 -8.86 4.61 -16.15
CA GLN A 69 -9.70 5.66 -15.56
C GLN A 69 -10.49 5.19 -14.32
N ASN A 70 -10.61 3.87 -14.12
CA ASN A 70 -11.26 3.22 -12.99
C ASN A 70 -10.28 2.89 -11.84
N VAL A 71 -9.07 3.46 -11.84
CA VAL A 71 -8.05 3.24 -10.80
C VAL A 71 -7.93 4.48 -9.91
N ILE A 72 -7.85 4.26 -8.60
CA ILE A 72 -7.44 5.26 -7.60
C ILE A 72 -6.24 4.75 -6.81
N VAL A 73 -5.18 5.56 -6.76
CA VAL A 73 -4.00 5.30 -5.93
C VAL A 73 -4.18 6.01 -4.60
N LEU A 74 -4.06 5.28 -3.49
CA LEU A 74 -4.11 5.80 -2.13
C LEU A 74 -2.71 5.81 -1.51
N ARG A 75 -2.35 6.93 -0.88
CA ARG A 75 -1.11 7.08 -0.11
C ARG A 75 -1.39 7.77 1.22
N THR A 76 -0.47 7.60 2.16
CA THR A 76 -0.68 8.05 3.55
C THR A 76 0.54 8.73 4.13
N PHE A 77 0.30 9.70 5.03
CA PHE A 77 1.35 10.24 5.88
C PHE A 77 1.52 9.42 7.18
N SER A 78 0.78 8.32 7.34
CA SER A 78 0.77 7.56 8.59
C SER A 78 2.00 6.67 8.80
N LYS A 79 2.75 6.34 7.75
CA LYS A 79 3.85 5.37 7.80
C LYS A 79 5.21 6.09 7.84
N ALA A 80 5.90 6.21 6.72
CA ALA A 80 7.24 6.80 6.67
C ALA A 80 7.29 8.24 7.18
N TYR A 81 6.24 9.03 6.92
CA TYR A 81 6.14 10.41 7.41
C TYR A 81 5.84 10.54 8.91
N GLY A 82 5.51 9.44 9.61
CA GLY A 82 5.32 9.45 11.07
C GLY A 82 4.09 10.21 11.58
N LEU A 83 3.12 10.54 10.72
CA LEU A 83 1.94 11.34 11.07
C LEU A 83 0.68 10.49 11.32
N ALA A 84 0.85 9.26 11.82
CA ALA A 84 -0.26 8.31 12.00
C ALA A 84 -1.42 8.90 12.81
N ALA A 85 -1.12 9.60 13.91
CA ALA A 85 -2.12 10.20 14.78
C ALA A 85 -2.85 11.41 14.15
N LEU A 86 -2.26 12.05 13.14
CA LEU A 86 -2.84 13.26 12.52
C LEU A 86 -3.90 12.96 11.47
N ARG A 87 -4.07 11.69 11.09
CA ARG A 87 -5.14 11.20 10.21
C ARG A 87 -5.19 11.92 8.86
N VAL A 88 -4.05 11.98 8.18
CA VAL A 88 -3.93 12.60 6.85
C VAL A 88 -3.36 11.62 5.81
N GLY A 89 -4.03 11.57 4.67
CA GLY A 89 -3.71 10.77 3.50
C GLY A 89 -4.33 11.42 2.27
N TYR A 90 -4.11 10.83 1.10
CA TYR A 90 -4.59 11.37 -0.17
C TYR A 90 -4.85 10.26 -1.19
N GLY A 91 -5.76 10.54 -2.11
CA GLY A 91 -6.03 9.71 -3.29
C GLY A 91 -5.65 10.47 -4.56
N ILE A 92 -5.15 9.74 -5.56
CA ILE A 92 -4.85 10.25 -6.89
C ILE A 92 -5.58 9.37 -7.90
N ALA A 93 -6.41 9.99 -8.72
CA ALA A 93 -7.20 9.33 -9.75
C ALA A 93 -7.54 10.32 -10.88
N SER A 94 -8.28 9.88 -11.88
CA SER A 94 -8.84 10.76 -12.91
C SER A 94 -9.80 11.79 -12.29
N GLU A 95 -9.90 12.97 -12.92
CA GLU A 95 -10.80 14.04 -12.46
C GLU A 95 -12.26 13.57 -12.42
N GLU A 96 -12.68 12.76 -13.40
CA GLU A 96 -14.02 12.17 -13.45
C GLU A 96 -14.27 11.27 -12.23
N LEU A 97 -13.33 10.38 -11.90
CA LEU A 97 -13.46 9.49 -10.74
C LEU A 97 -13.45 10.28 -9.42
N ILE A 98 -12.56 11.26 -9.26
CA ILE A 98 -12.54 12.13 -8.08
C ILE A 98 -13.88 12.87 -7.94
N THR A 99 -14.40 13.44 -9.02
CA THR A 99 -15.68 14.16 -9.02
C THR A 99 -16.84 13.22 -8.63
N ALA A 100 -16.80 11.97 -9.06
CA ALA A 100 -17.83 10.99 -8.73
C ALA A 100 -17.83 10.58 -7.25
N ILE A 101 -16.66 10.53 -6.59
CA ILE A 101 -16.55 10.13 -5.16
C ILE A 101 -16.65 11.32 -4.20
N GLU A 102 -16.39 12.54 -4.65
CA GLU A 102 -16.38 13.74 -3.83
C GLU A 102 -17.68 13.96 -3.02
N PRO A 103 -18.90 13.65 -3.54
CA PRO A 103 -20.14 13.76 -2.75
C PRO A 103 -20.17 12.86 -1.50
N ALA A 104 -19.39 11.78 -1.46
CA ALA A 104 -19.28 10.91 -0.29
C ALA A 104 -18.32 11.45 0.77
N ARG A 105 -17.49 12.46 0.43
CA ARG A 105 -16.51 13.05 1.34
C ARG A 105 -17.18 14.07 2.26
N GLU A 106 -17.10 13.84 3.56
CA GLU A 106 -17.63 14.78 4.54
C GLU A 106 -16.92 16.16 4.46
N PRO A 107 -17.65 17.27 4.66
CA PRO A 107 -17.03 18.58 4.77
C PRO A 107 -16.13 18.61 6.02
N PHE A 108 -14.98 19.31 5.92
CA PHE A 108 -14.02 19.47 7.02
C PHE A 108 -13.42 18.16 7.57
N ASN A 109 -13.31 17.13 6.73
CA ASN A 109 -12.78 15.80 7.07
C ASN A 109 -11.28 15.72 7.45
N THR A 110 -10.54 16.84 7.47
CA THR A 110 -9.13 16.85 7.87
C THR A 110 -8.75 18.12 8.63
N SER A 111 -7.94 18.00 9.68
CA SER A 111 -7.59 19.11 10.56
C SER A 111 -6.57 20.07 9.94
N ARG A 112 -6.63 21.36 10.33
CA ARG A 112 -5.64 22.37 9.89
C ARG A 112 -4.21 21.99 10.29
N ILE A 113 -4.04 21.38 11.46
CA ILE A 113 -2.74 20.92 11.95
C ILE A 113 -2.22 19.78 11.06
N ALA A 114 -3.08 18.83 10.69
CA ALA A 114 -2.70 17.72 9.81
C ALA A 114 -2.30 18.21 8.41
N GLN A 115 -3.02 19.18 7.84
CA GLN A 115 -2.65 19.80 6.56
C GLN A 115 -1.30 20.52 6.64
N ALA A 116 -1.05 21.28 7.71
CA ALA A 116 0.21 21.98 7.91
C ALA A 116 1.39 21.02 8.07
N ALA A 117 1.21 19.94 8.85
CA ALA A 117 2.20 18.90 9.05
C ALA A 117 2.50 18.14 7.76
N ALA A 118 1.48 17.70 7.02
CA ALA A 118 1.64 17.03 5.73
C ALA A 118 2.41 17.88 4.71
N ARG A 119 2.10 19.18 4.63
CA ARG A 119 2.79 20.13 3.74
C ARG A 119 4.26 20.34 4.12
N ALA A 120 4.61 20.27 5.40
CA ALA A 120 5.99 20.33 5.84
C ALA A 120 6.71 19.00 5.57
N ALA A 121 6.08 17.89 5.95
CA ALA A 121 6.63 16.55 5.85
C ALA A 121 6.97 16.14 4.40
N ILE A 122 6.11 16.47 3.42
CA ILE A 122 6.37 16.16 2.00
C ILE A 122 7.61 16.85 1.44
N LYS A 123 8.11 17.92 2.08
CA LYS A 123 9.32 18.63 1.64
C LYS A 123 10.60 18.07 2.25
N ASP A 124 10.51 17.31 3.33
CA ASP A 124 11.66 16.77 4.07
C ASP A 124 11.99 15.35 3.59
N GLN A 125 12.57 15.26 2.39
CA GLN A 125 12.92 13.98 1.79
C GLN A 125 14.15 13.33 2.45
N ASP A 126 15.01 14.13 3.10
CA ASP A 126 16.15 13.63 3.88
C ASP A 126 15.67 12.79 5.07
N PHE A 127 14.60 13.22 5.75
CA PHE A 127 13.95 12.43 6.80
C PHE A 127 13.45 11.08 6.26
N ILE A 128 12.78 11.07 5.10
CA ILE A 128 12.27 9.84 4.47
C ILE A 128 13.41 8.89 4.10
N GLN A 129 14.50 9.41 3.53
CA GLN A 129 15.69 8.62 3.22
C GLN A 129 16.28 8.00 4.50
N SER A 130 16.37 8.76 5.59
CA SER A 130 16.84 8.26 6.89
C SER A 130 15.91 7.16 7.45
N CYS A 131 14.59 7.34 7.36
CA CYS A 131 13.61 6.34 7.76
C CYS A 131 13.76 5.04 6.97
N ARG A 132 13.96 5.12 5.65
CA ARG A 132 14.17 3.95 4.78
C ARG A 132 15.46 3.21 5.14
N GLN A 133 16.57 3.90 5.34
CA GLN A 133 17.85 3.29 5.75
C GLN A 133 17.74 2.58 7.10
N LYS A 134 17.10 3.21 8.09
CA LYS A 134 16.87 2.59 9.41
C LYS A 134 15.96 1.36 9.31
N ASN A 135 14.92 1.44 8.48
CA ASN A 135 14.02 0.32 8.24
C ASN A 135 14.74 -0.87 7.59
N GLU A 136 15.62 -0.60 6.63
CA GLU A 136 16.43 -1.63 5.97
C GLU A 136 17.40 -2.31 6.94
N ALA A 137 18.04 -1.55 7.82
CA ALA A 137 18.86 -2.12 8.89
C ALA A 137 18.01 -2.98 9.84
N GLY A 138 16.79 -2.54 10.18
CA GLY A 138 15.85 -3.32 10.98
C GLY A 138 15.41 -4.62 10.30
N LEU A 139 15.11 -4.58 8.99
CA LEU A 139 14.79 -5.77 8.22
C LEU A 139 15.93 -6.80 8.28
N LYS A 140 17.17 -6.33 8.11
CA LYS A 140 18.34 -7.21 8.20
C LYS A 140 18.44 -7.89 9.57
N GLN A 141 18.15 -7.18 10.66
CA GLN A 141 18.15 -7.79 12.00
C GLN A 141 17.14 -8.94 12.12
N TYR A 142 15.95 -8.80 11.52
CA TYR A 142 14.95 -9.87 11.51
C TYR A 142 15.32 -11.03 10.57
N GLN A 143 15.99 -10.75 9.45
CA GLN A 143 16.54 -11.80 8.57
C GLN A 143 17.60 -12.62 9.31
N ASP A 144 18.57 -11.95 9.93
CA ASP A 144 19.63 -12.60 10.70
C ASP A 144 19.04 -13.44 11.87
N PHE A 145 17.96 -12.96 12.50
CA PHE A 145 17.20 -13.72 13.49
C PHE A 145 16.54 -14.97 12.88
N ALA A 146 15.82 -14.82 11.77
CA ALA A 146 15.13 -15.93 11.12
C ALA A 146 16.11 -17.03 10.69
N ASP A 147 17.25 -16.64 10.10
CA ASP A 147 18.32 -17.56 9.69
C ASP A 147 18.89 -18.34 10.88
N ARG A 148 19.16 -17.64 12.00
CA ARG A 148 19.68 -18.26 13.23
C ARG A 148 18.75 -19.32 13.80
N PHE A 149 17.44 -19.16 13.65
CA PHE A 149 16.43 -20.05 14.23
C PHE A 149 15.77 -20.98 13.18
N GLY A 150 16.20 -20.95 11.92
CA GLY A 150 15.62 -21.76 10.85
C GLY A 150 14.13 -21.45 10.58
N LEU A 151 13.75 -20.19 10.74
CA LEU A 151 12.40 -19.67 10.49
C LEU A 151 12.30 -19.13 9.07
N TYR A 152 11.11 -19.19 8.48
CA TYR A 152 10.85 -18.55 7.19
C TYR A 152 10.37 -17.13 7.40
N ILE A 153 10.98 -16.17 6.71
CA ILE A 153 10.60 -14.76 6.69
C ILE A 153 10.18 -14.37 5.28
N TYR A 154 9.01 -13.76 5.15
CA TYR A 154 8.52 -13.31 3.85
C TYR A 154 9.31 -12.07 3.39
N PRO A 155 9.63 -11.95 2.08
CA PRO A 155 10.18 -10.73 1.53
C PRO A 155 9.29 -9.53 1.84
N SER A 156 9.90 -8.42 2.26
CA SER A 156 9.16 -7.22 2.67
C SER A 156 9.66 -5.96 1.98
N GLN A 157 8.73 -5.21 1.40
CA GLN A 157 8.90 -3.82 0.94
C GLN A 157 8.22 -2.83 1.91
N THR A 158 7.89 -3.25 3.14
CA THR A 158 7.17 -2.46 4.13
C THR A 158 8.04 -2.10 5.34
N ASN A 159 7.42 -1.53 6.38
CA ASN A 159 8.04 -1.28 7.67
C ASN A 159 7.82 -2.39 8.71
N PHE A 160 7.47 -3.59 8.27
CA PHE A 160 7.29 -4.77 9.10
C PHE A 160 7.77 -6.02 8.37
N VAL A 161 7.81 -7.14 9.09
CA VAL A 161 8.10 -8.46 8.54
C VAL A 161 7.03 -9.45 8.97
N LEU A 162 6.76 -10.44 8.12
CA LEU A 162 5.97 -11.60 8.48
C LEU A 162 6.91 -12.80 8.63
N ILE A 163 6.88 -13.43 9.80
CA ILE A 163 7.70 -14.60 10.12
C ILE A 163 6.76 -15.78 10.39
N ASP A 164 7.01 -16.90 9.70
CA ASP A 164 6.31 -18.16 9.96
C ASP A 164 7.03 -18.93 11.08
N PHE A 165 6.32 -19.10 12.20
CA PHE A 165 6.77 -19.84 13.38
C PHE A 165 6.41 -21.34 13.32
N LYS A 166 5.88 -21.84 12.21
CA LYS A 166 5.55 -23.25 11.96
C LYS A 166 4.63 -23.84 13.03
N LYS A 167 3.76 -23.00 13.60
CA LYS A 167 2.81 -23.40 14.63
C LYS A 167 1.43 -23.47 14.00
N GLU A 168 0.74 -24.59 14.20
CA GLU A 168 -0.66 -24.72 13.79
C GLU A 168 -1.48 -23.62 14.47
N MET A 169 -2.19 -22.83 13.66
CA MET A 169 -3.21 -21.93 14.19
C MET A 169 -4.37 -22.79 14.73
N PRO A 170 -4.86 -22.54 15.96
CA PRO A 170 -6.09 -23.15 16.41
C PRO A 170 -7.20 -22.84 15.38
N MET A 171 -8.04 -23.82 15.04
CA MET A 171 -9.07 -23.78 13.98
C MET A 171 -10.03 -22.57 13.98
N ASN A 172 -9.97 -21.70 14.99
CA ASN A 172 -10.87 -20.56 15.16
C ASN A 172 -10.29 -19.23 14.63
N CYS A 173 -9.11 -19.27 14.00
CA CYS A 173 -8.43 -18.09 13.45
C CYS A 173 -8.08 -18.33 11.97
N SER A 174 -9.08 -18.34 11.09
CA SER A 174 -8.84 -18.33 9.64
C SER A 174 -8.58 -16.90 9.16
N MET A 175 -7.34 -16.58 8.79
CA MET A 175 -7.09 -15.49 7.85
C MET A 175 -7.54 -15.97 6.47
N HIS A 176 -8.62 -15.38 5.95
CA HIS A 176 -9.04 -15.58 4.57
C HIS A 176 -8.00 -14.89 3.66
N TYR A 177 -7.16 -15.70 3.00
CA TYR A 177 -6.29 -15.28 1.90
C TYR A 177 -7.03 -15.40 0.57
#